data_AF-A0A1H8R9L8-F1
#
_entry.id   AF-A0A1H8R9L8-F1
#
_cell.length_a   1.000
_cell.length_b   1.000
_cell.length_c   1.000
_cell.angle_alpha   90.00
_cell.angle_beta   90.00
_cell.angle_gamma   90.00
#
_symmetry.space_group_name_H-M   'P 1'
#
loop_
_entity.id
_entity.type
_entity.pdbx_description
1 polymer ?
#
loop_
_entity_poly.entity_id
_entity_poly.type
_entity_poly.pdbx_seq_one_letter_code
_entity_poly.pdbx_strand_id
1 'polypeptide(L)'
;MGWTSRPRAGKRAVTGLVAAGLLGALSVTAVGTTPALAATQEGVGHAVTPGQPMSPHTPSRNWLGSYIVGGKQVFCVSFQLKAPDTGEVYKPGDELLTKWGDKIPADQAANISYLLLRYGDTKDADQAAALAHLLHSWTSAPRPGHDDLNPSLTADKIGYDAPFHLSKLQSQAPGAAADVAKLTTDAEANRGPWTTSVTPPKSDQHLGRPATWTISVKNAKGTGIADVPVKITAADGTLATGADAKASDTSGSTDTKGSAATQGAPAETTLNTGADGTISVKVTPTGDQPKLSTSLTAPADRPYVQSPTVNTGAQKVVSTGGEKTLTATGTVAVAKPGKVAVTKTDANTGKGIGGTALRITGADKKAAATGQDGKPLNGPDGQPVVVTTSGGTGAVTVDNLLAPQDVCVVEVSPPPGYENAFDAKNPPSACGSLKPGDTLSLTLVNKPNEVPHAIPAGDQPVAMAKGAVETSYSLPGLIGLGVLALVGSALVGFAARRASRR
;
A
#
# COMPACT_ATOMS: atom_id res chain seq x y z
N MET A 1 10.85 -21.97 -57.99
CA MET A 1 11.01 -23.31 -57.38
C MET A 1 10.93 -23.10 -55.88
N GLY A 2 9.85 -23.36 -55.14
CA GLY A 2 8.78 -24.34 -55.31
C GLY A 2 9.03 -25.53 -54.39
N TRP A 3 8.77 -25.40 -53.08
CA TRP A 3 7.77 -26.25 -52.42
C TRP A 3 7.46 -25.86 -50.97
N THR A 4 6.16 -25.97 -50.73
CA THR A 4 5.36 -25.79 -49.54
C THR A 4 5.48 -26.93 -48.54
N SER A 5 5.44 -26.62 -47.25
CA SER A 5 4.69 -27.42 -46.27
C SER A 5 4.14 -26.52 -45.16
N ARG A 6 2.81 -26.47 -45.05
CA ARG A 6 2.05 -25.98 -43.87
C ARG A 6 1.42 -27.22 -43.17
N PRO A 7 0.55 -27.07 -42.15
CA PRO A 7 0.88 -26.88 -40.75
C PRO A 7 0.24 -28.01 -39.89
N ARG A 8 0.54 -28.08 -38.58
CA ARG A 8 -0.29 -28.86 -37.65
C ARG A 8 -1.10 -27.93 -36.75
N ALA A 9 -2.41 -28.09 -36.90
CA ALA A 9 -3.45 -27.52 -36.05
C ALA A 9 -3.52 -28.27 -34.71
N GLY A 10 -3.53 -27.53 -33.60
CA GLY A 10 -4.05 -27.97 -32.32
C GLY A 10 -5.22 -27.06 -31.96
N LYS A 11 -6.43 -27.59 -31.98
CA LYS A 11 -7.70 -26.89 -31.76
C LYS A 11 -8.01 -26.75 -30.26
N ARG A 12 -8.61 -25.58 -29.93
CA ARG A 12 -9.68 -25.33 -28.95
C ARG A 12 -9.40 -25.53 -27.46
N ALA A 13 -9.55 -24.45 -26.68
CA ALA A 13 -10.76 -24.23 -25.87
C ALA A 13 -10.89 -22.75 -25.46
N VAL A 14 -12.13 -22.28 -25.54
CA VAL A 14 -12.65 -20.97 -25.15
C VAL A 14 -13.30 -21.11 -23.77
N THR A 15 -13.50 -19.99 -23.09
CA THR A 15 -14.42 -19.72 -21.96
C THR A 15 -14.09 -20.22 -20.55
N GLY A 16 -14.28 -19.32 -19.58
CA GLY A 16 -14.34 -19.61 -18.15
C GLY A 16 -14.55 -18.37 -17.28
N LEU A 17 -15.74 -17.77 -17.36
CA LEU A 17 -16.25 -16.73 -16.45
C LEU A 17 -17.28 -17.41 -15.53
N VAL A 18 -16.97 -17.56 -14.23
CA VAL A 18 -17.87 -17.98 -13.12
C VAL A 18 -17.14 -17.56 -11.82
N ALA A 19 -17.56 -16.65 -10.92
CA ALA A 19 -18.80 -16.40 -10.18
C ALA A 19 -19.12 -17.41 -9.04
N ALA A 20 -19.08 -16.90 -7.80
CA ALA A 20 -19.78 -17.36 -6.59
C ALA A 20 -19.36 -18.66 -5.88
N GLY A 21 -19.43 -18.63 -4.55
CA GLY A 21 -19.70 -19.82 -3.74
C GLY A 21 -18.87 -19.98 -2.45
N LEU A 22 -19.10 -19.14 -1.44
CA LEU A 22 -18.75 -19.49 -0.05
C LEU A 22 -19.96 -19.23 0.86
N LEU A 23 -21.01 -20.01 0.63
CA LEU A 23 -22.01 -20.37 1.64
C LEU A 23 -21.75 -21.83 1.97
N GLY A 24 -21.04 -22.07 3.08
CA GLY A 24 -20.76 -23.39 3.60
C GLY A 24 -22.06 -24.07 4.02
N ALA A 25 -22.44 -25.11 3.29
CA ALA A 25 -23.48 -26.05 3.68
C ALA A 25 -22.96 -26.94 4.81
N LEU A 26 -23.42 -26.69 6.04
CA LEU A 26 -23.33 -27.64 7.14
C LEU A 26 -24.46 -28.66 6.99
N SER A 27 -24.12 -29.82 6.44
CA SER A 27 -24.99 -31.00 6.38
C SER A 27 -25.04 -31.65 7.77
N VAL A 28 -26.09 -31.39 8.54
CA VAL A 28 -26.39 -32.14 9.76
C VAL A 28 -27.19 -33.38 9.37
N THR A 29 -26.61 -34.56 9.53
CA THR A 29 -27.31 -35.84 9.50
C THR A 29 -28.17 -35.97 10.75
N ALA A 30 -29.49 -35.92 10.55
CA ALA A 30 -30.48 -36.13 11.60
C ALA A 30 -30.54 -37.61 12.00
N VAL A 31 -30.18 -37.92 13.24
CA VAL A 31 -30.63 -39.14 13.93
C VAL A 31 -31.94 -38.80 14.63
N GLY A 32 -32.96 -39.60 14.38
CA GLY A 32 -34.34 -39.34 14.76
C GLY A 32 -34.55 -39.10 16.26
N THR A 33 -34.94 -37.87 16.59
CA THR A 33 -35.73 -37.55 17.77
C THR A 33 -37.02 -36.92 17.28
N THR A 34 -38.17 -37.41 17.73
CA THR A 34 -39.48 -36.77 17.56
C THR A 34 -39.37 -35.27 17.83
N PRO A 35 -39.86 -34.38 16.94
CA PRO A 35 -39.71 -32.95 17.14
C PRO A 35 -40.50 -32.57 18.39
N ALA A 36 -39.81 -32.14 19.43
CA ALA A 36 -40.45 -31.31 20.45
C ALA A 36 -41.08 -30.13 19.69
N LEU A 37 -42.37 -29.87 19.92
CA LEU A 37 -43.05 -28.70 19.37
C LEU A 37 -42.24 -27.47 19.79
N ALA A 38 -41.50 -26.89 18.87
CA ALA A 38 -40.62 -25.77 19.14
C ALA A 38 -41.50 -24.58 19.57
N ALA A 39 -41.32 -24.11 20.80
CA ALA A 39 -42.01 -22.92 21.28
C ALA A 39 -41.28 -21.65 20.79
N THR A 40 -42.03 -20.55 20.66
CA THR A 40 -41.48 -19.21 20.50
C THR A 40 -40.56 -18.89 21.67
N GLN A 41 -39.36 -18.36 21.38
CA GLN A 41 -38.42 -17.91 22.41
C GLN A 41 -38.09 -16.43 22.18
N GLU A 42 -38.52 -15.60 23.11
CA GLU A 42 -38.10 -14.20 23.19
C GLU A 42 -36.60 -14.14 23.54
N GLY A 43 -35.88 -13.23 22.87
CA GLY A 43 -34.48 -12.93 23.14
C GLY A 43 -34.35 -11.76 24.12
N VAL A 44 -33.51 -10.81 23.75
CA VAL A 44 -33.26 -9.57 24.51
C VAL A 44 -34.28 -8.51 24.12
N GLY A 45 -34.87 -7.80 25.10
CA GLY A 45 -35.86 -6.73 24.89
C GLY A 45 -36.75 -6.44 26.10
N HIS A 46 -37.84 -5.70 25.86
CA HIS A 46 -38.85 -5.32 26.85
C HIS A 46 -40.27 -5.63 26.37
N ALA A 47 -41.13 -6.05 27.30
CA ALA A 47 -42.56 -6.12 27.05
C ALA A 47 -43.24 -4.79 27.43
N VAL A 48 -44.16 -4.31 26.59
CA VAL A 48 -45.06 -3.21 26.94
C VAL A 48 -46.44 -3.73 27.32
N THR A 49 -47.01 -3.21 28.41
CA THR A 49 -48.27 -3.69 29.01
C THR A 49 -49.30 -2.56 29.28
N PRO A 50 -50.59 -2.76 29.00
CA PRO A 50 -51.11 -3.72 28.03
C PRO A 50 -50.51 -3.50 26.63
N GLY A 51 -50.63 -4.51 25.76
CA GLY A 51 -50.28 -4.36 24.34
C GLY A 51 -51.21 -3.39 23.60
N GLN A 52 -50.85 -3.06 22.36
CA GLN A 52 -51.68 -2.27 21.46
C GLN A 52 -53.02 -2.99 21.24
N PRO A 53 -54.16 -2.33 21.51
CA PRO A 53 -55.48 -2.90 21.29
C PRO A 53 -55.72 -3.35 19.84
N MET A 54 -56.31 -4.53 19.66
CA MET A 54 -56.68 -5.10 18.37
C MET A 54 -57.76 -6.19 18.54
N SER A 55 -58.31 -6.68 17.44
CA SER A 55 -59.35 -7.73 17.42
C SER A 55 -58.74 -9.12 17.24
N PRO A 56 -59.32 -10.18 17.86
CA PRO A 56 -60.53 -10.18 18.70
C PRO A 56 -60.26 -9.86 20.19
N HIS A 57 -59.01 -9.58 20.56
CA HIS A 57 -58.64 -9.30 21.94
C HIS A 57 -57.45 -8.34 22.01
N THR A 58 -57.42 -7.49 23.03
CA THR A 58 -56.23 -6.73 23.39
C THR A 58 -55.16 -7.69 23.91
N PRO A 59 -53.98 -7.76 23.28
CA PRO A 59 -52.88 -8.56 23.79
C PRO A 59 -52.51 -8.13 25.21
N SER A 60 -52.27 -9.10 26.09
CA SER A 60 -51.83 -8.81 27.46
C SER A 60 -50.50 -8.05 27.49
N ARG A 61 -49.65 -8.26 26.48
CA ARG A 61 -48.41 -7.52 26.24
C ARG A 61 -48.04 -7.49 24.76
N ASN A 62 -47.22 -6.52 24.37
CA ASN A 62 -46.42 -6.60 23.15
C ASN A 62 -44.94 -6.71 23.50
N TRP A 63 -44.25 -7.70 22.91
CA TRP A 63 -42.81 -7.82 23.02
C TRP A 63 -42.10 -6.90 22.04
N LEU A 64 -41.28 -5.98 22.55
CA LEU A 64 -40.36 -5.14 21.80
C LEU A 64 -38.95 -5.64 22.06
N GLY A 65 -38.46 -6.47 21.14
CA GLY A 65 -37.14 -7.07 21.27
C GLY A 65 -36.85 -8.04 20.15
N SER A 66 -35.81 -8.82 20.37
CA SER A 66 -35.41 -9.90 19.48
C SER A 66 -36.10 -11.22 19.84
N TYR A 67 -35.98 -12.20 18.95
CA TYR A 67 -36.36 -13.59 19.13
C TYR A 67 -35.15 -14.49 18.85
N ILE A 68 -35.19 -15.72 19.34
CA ILE A 68 -34.16 -16.73 19.07
C ILE A 68 -34.68 -17.73 18.04
N VAL A 69 -34.01 -17.81 16.89
CA VAL A 69 -34.35 -18.72 15.78
C VAL A 69 -33.09 -19.43 15.34
N GLY A 70 -33.08 -20.77 15.40
CA GLY A 70 -31.89 -21.56 15.07
C GLY A 70 -30.66 -21.18 15.90
N GLY A 71 -30.87 -20.76 17.16
CA GLY A 71 -29.81 -20.27 18.06
C GLY A 71 -29.29 -18.87 17.76
N LYS A 72 -29.89 -18.14 16.82
CA LYS A 72 -29.50 -16.77 16.45
C LYS A 72 -30.54 -15.75 16.87
N GLN A 73 -30.05 -14.56 17.23
CA GLN A 73 -30.89 -13.40 17.50
C GLN A 73 -31.46 -12.86 16.18
N VAL A 74 -32.78 -12.68 16.12
CA VAL A 74 -33.47 -12.12 14.97
C VAL A 74 -34.50 -11.09 15.42
N PHE A 75 -34.81 -10.14 14.56
CA PHE A 75 -35.87 -9.16 14.78
C PHE A 75 -37.02 -9.39 13.83
N CYS A 76 -38.21 -9.29 14.39
CA CYS A 76 -39.47 -9.31 13.69
C CYS A 76 -39.70 -7.98 12.95
N VAL A 77 -40.18 -8.03 11.71
CA VAL A 77 -40.44 -6.83 10.88
C VAL A 77 -41.90 -6.71 10.44
N SER A 78 -42.80 -7.58 10.88
CA SER A 78 -44.21 -7.57 10.47
C SER A 78 -45.11 -7.62 11.70
N PHE A 79 -45.29 -6.45 12.33
CA PHE A 79 -45.95 -6.31 13.63
C PHE A 79 -47.23 -7.14 13.75
N GLN A 80 -47.39 -7.82 14.88
CA GLN A 80 -48.52 -8.67 15.27
C GLN A 80 -48.78 -9.94 14.47
N LEU A 81 -48.03 -10.24 13.40
CA LEU A 81 -48.08 -11.59 12.83
C LEU A 81 -47.42 -12.61 13.79
N LYS A 82 -47.63 -13.91 13.55
CA LYS A 82 -47.13 -14.96 14.45
C LYS A 82 -45.60 -14.86 14.61
N ALA A 83 -45.12 -14.77 15.85
CA ALA A 83 -43.69 -14.78 16.16
C ALA A 83 -43.03 -16.09 15.70
N PRO A 84 -41.73 -16.08 15.38
CA PRO A 84 -41.03 -17.28 14.95
C PRO A 84 -40.86 -18.29 16.09
N ASP A 85 -41.04 -19.56 15.77
CA ASP A 85 -40.71 -20.67 16.68
C ASP A 85 -39.20 -20.96 16.61
N THR A 86 -38.60 -21.46 17.70
CA THR A 86 -37.14 -21.67 17.79
C THR A 86 -36.57 -22.62 16.73
N GLY A 87 -37.38 -23.58 16.28
CA GLY A 87 -37.06 -24.54 15.23
C GLY A 87 -37.59 -24.17 13.85
N GLU A 88 -38.18 -22.99 13.67
CA GLU A 88 -38.67 -22.54 12.36
C GLU A 88 -37.48 -22.37 11.40
N VAL A 89 -37.59 -22.98 10.22
CA VAL A 89 -36.54 -22.92 9.20
C VAL A 89 -36.79 -21.71 8.31
N TYR A 90 -35.83 -20.80 8.31
CA TYR A 90 -35.83 -19.59 7.49
C TYR A 90 -34.88 -19.72 6.30
N LYS A 91 -35.29 -19.18 5.15
CA LYS A 91 -34.44 -19.03 3.95
C LYS A 91 -34.18 -17.55 3.66
N PRO A 92 -33.05 -17.20 3.02
CA PRO A 92 -32.86 -15.88 2.43
C PRO A 92 -34.07 -15.52 1.57
N GLY A 93 -34.62 -14.33 1.79
CA GLY A 93 -35.79 -13.80 1.07
C GLY A 93 -35.43 -12.55 0.25
N ASP A 94 -36.47 -11.84 -0.18
CA ASP A 94 -36.35 -10.63 -0.97
C ASP A 94 -35.97 -9.40 -0.11
N GLU A 95 -35.83 -8.27 -0.78
CA GLU A 95 -35.70 -6.95 -0.15
C GLU A 95 -36.78 -6.75 0.93
N LEU A 96 -36.41 -6.13 2.05
CA LEU A 96 -37.36 -5.76 3.09
C LEU A 96 -38.33 -4.70 2.55
N LEU A 97 -39.62 -5.05 2.62
CA LEU A 97 -40.75 -4.19 2.29
C LEU A 97 -41.50 -3.82 3.57
N THR A 98 -42.39 -2.84 3.47
CA THR A 98 -43.38 -2.63 4.52
C THR A 98 -44.29 -3.85 4.63
N LYS A 99 -45.00 -3.98 5.75
CA LYS A 99 -46.04 -4.98 6.00
C LYS A 99 -47.11 -4.99 4.91
N TRP A 100 -47.30 -3.85 4.26
CA TRP A 100 -48.27 -3.64 3.19
C TRP A 100 -47.76 -4.04 1.80
N GLY A 101 -46.48 -4.41 1.68
CA GLY A 101 -45.84 -4.78 0.42
C GLY A 101 -45.19 -3.60 -0.32
N ASP A 102 -45.16 -2.41 0.28
CA ASP A 102 -44.55 -1.23 -0.34
C ASP A 102 -43.05 -1.17 -0.09
N LYS A 103 -42.33 -0.50 -0.99
CA LYS A 103 -40.91 -0.21 -0.79
C LYS A 103 -40.72 0.77 0.38
N ILE A 104 -39.84 0.41 1.30
CA ILE A 104 -39.41 1.32 2.37
C ILE A 104 -38.61 2.48 1.75
N PRO A 105 -38.86 3.75 2.13
CA PRO A 105 -38.04 4.89 1.72
C PRO A 105 -36.54 4.63 1.86
N ALA A 106 -35.75 5.08 0.89
CA ALA A 106 -34.34 4.70 0.80
C ALA A 106 -33.51 5.11 2.03
N ASP A 107 -33.82 6.25 2.63
CA ASP A 107 -33.20 6.75 3.84
C ASP A 107 -33.54 5.90 5.08
N GLN A 108 -34.80 5.46 5.20
CA GLN A 108 -35.23 4.53 6.25
C GLN A 108 -34.63 3.14 6.05
N ALA A 109 -34.57 2.63 4.82
CA ALA A 109 -33.90 1.38 4.50
C ALA A 109 -32.41 1.43 4.88
N ALA A 110 -31.73 2.53 4.58
CA ALA A 110 -30.34 2.75 4.97
C ALA A 110 -30.16 2.86 6.49
N ASN A 111 -31.09 3.50 7.22
CA ASN A 111 -31.11 3.50 8.68
C ASN A 111 -31.23 2.08 9.23
N ILE A 112 -32.16 1.28 8.70
CA ILE A 112 -32.37 -0.13 9.11
C ILE A 112 -31.10 -0.95 8.90
N SER A 113 -30.48 -0.89 7.71
CA SER A 113 -29.24 -1.62 7.43
C SER A 113 -28.12 -1.24 8.39
N TYR A 114 -27.97 0.06 8.69
CA TYR A 114 -26.98 0.53 9.65
C TYR A 114 -27.25 0.00 11.06
N LEU A 115 -28.49 0.14 11.54
CA LEU A 115 -28.87 -0.27 12.88
C LEU A 115 -28.73 -1.77 13.08
N LEU A 116 -29.13 -2.58 12.09
CA LEU A 116 -28.96 -4.02 12.14
C LEU A 116 -27.49 -4.46 12.04
N LEU A 117 -26.61 -3.66 11.41
CA LEU A 117 -25.15 -3.91 11.44
C LEU A 117 -24.56 -3.61 12.83
N ARG A 118 -24.96 -2.51 13.46
CA ARG A 118 -24.35 -2.02 14.71
C ARG A 118 -24.97 -2.59 15.98
N TYR A 119 -26.27 -2.85 15.95
CA TYR A 119 -27.07 -3.18 17.14
C TYR A 119 -27.86 -4.49 16.97
N GLY A 120 -27.78 -5.16 15.81
CA GLY A 120 -28.51 -6.40 15.54
C GLY A 120 -28.15 -7.57 16.47
N ASP A 121 -26.94 -7.56 17.03
CA ASP A 121 -26.44 -8.58 17.96
C ASP A 121 -26.36 -8.10 19.42
N THR A 122 -26.90 -6.91 19.71
CA THR A 122 -26.85 -6.30 21.05
C THR A 122 -27.36 -7.25 22.13
N LYS A 123 -26.70 -7.18 23.30
CA LYS A 123 -27.09 -7.89 24.53
C LYS A 123 -27.79 -6.98 25.53
N ASP A 124 -27.93 -5.71 25.18
CA ASP A 124 -28.61 -4.71 25.98
C ASP A 124 -30.12 -4.72 25.68
N ALA A 125 -30.94 -4.83 26.74
CA ALA A 125 -32.39 -4.94 26.63
C ALA A 125 -33.04 -3.66 26.11
N ASP A 126 -32.53 -2.50 26.54
CA ASP A 126 -33.04 -1.19 26.15
C ASP A 126 -32.75 -0.94 24.65
N GLN A 127 -31.54 -1.23 24.18
CA GLN A 127 -31.16 -1.14 22.77
C GLN A 127 -31.95 -2.09 21.89
N ALA A 128 -32.15 -3.34 22.33
CA ALA A 128 -32.91 -4.31 21.55
C ALA A 128 -34.39 -3.89 21.41
N ALA A 129 -34.99 -3.35 22.48
CA ALA A 129 -36.36 -2.83 22.44
C ALA A 129 -36.46 -1.57 21.57
N ALA A 130 -35.50 -0.66 21.67
CA ALA A 130 -35.41 0.52 20.82
C ALA A 130 -35.29 0.16 19.33
N LEU A 131 -34.41 -0.80 19.01
CA LEU A 131 -34.25 -1.32 17.66
C LEU A 131 -35.54 -1.94 17.13
N ALA A 132 -36.19 -2.81 17.92
CA ALA A 132 -37.45 -3.43 17.52
C ALA A 132 -38.57 -2.38 17.31
N HIS A 133 -38.65 -1.37 18.17
CA HIS A 133 -39.57 -0.24 18.02
C HIS A 133 -39.34 0.50 16.69
N LEU A 134 -38.10 0.87 16.39
CA LEU A 134 -37.73 1.56 15.16
C LEU A 134 -38.04 0.72 13.92
N LEU A 135 -37.67 -0.56 13.92
CA LEU A 135 -38.00 -1.49 12.84
C LEU A 135 -39.49 -1.53 12.57
N HIS A 136 -40.33 -1.77 13.59
CA HIS A 136 -41.78 -1.78 13.42
C HIS A 136 -42.34 -0.42 12.98
N SER A 137 -41.77 0.68 13.46
CA SER A 137 -42.20 2.04 13.07
C SER A 137 -41.98 2.34 11.59
N TRP A 138 -40.98 1.72 10.94
CA TRP A 138 -40.73 1.90 9.51
C TRP A 138 -41.39 0.81 8.66
N THR A 139 -41.41 -0.43 9.16
CA THR A 139 -41.90 -1.56 8.38
C THR A 139 -43.41 -1.75 8.51
N SER A 140 -44.05 -1.27 9.57
CA SER A 140 -45.47 -1.49 9.85
C SER A 140 -46.23 -0.21 10.17
N ALA A 141 -45.72 0.96 9.76
CA ALA A 141 -46.40 2.24 9.94
C ALA A 141 -47.83 2.23 9.35
N PRO A 142 -48.81 2.92 9.97
CA PRO A 142 -50.12 3.10 9.36
C PRO A 142 -50.00 3.86 8.04
N ARG A 143 -50.75 3.43 7.01
CA ARG A 143 -50.70 4.07 5.69
C ARG A 143 -51.48 5.39 5.68
N PRO A 144 -51.01 6.41 4.94
CA PRO A 144 -51.76 7.64 4.74
C PRO A 144 -53.15 7.38 4.18
N GLY A 145 -54.20 7.88 4.84
CA GLY A 145 -55.60 7.72 4.39
C GLY A 145 -56.24 6.38 4.75
N HIS A 146 -55.57 5.51 5.52
CA HIS A 146 -56.11 4.25 6.01
C HIS A 146 -56.30 4.28 7.53
N ASP A 147 -57.33 3.59 8.01
CA ASP A 147 -57.61 3.43 9.45
C ASP A 147 -56.87 2.22 10.02
N ASP A 148 -55.58 2.10 9.71
CA ASP A 148 -54.76 0.92 10.06
C ASP A 148 -54.52 0.79 11.57
N LEU A 149 -54.85 1.80 12.39
CA LEU A 149 -54.75 1.75 13.85
C LEU A 149 -56.08 1.39 14.54
N ASN A 150 -57.12 1.07 13.77
CA ASN A 150 -58.42 0.73 14.32
C ASN A 150 -58.37 -0.58 15.14
N PRO A 151 -58.72 -0.56 16.43
CA PRO A 151 -58.60 -1.72 17.31
C PRO A 151 -59.59 -2.86 16.97
N SER A 152 -60.52 -2.66 16.04
CA SER A 152 -61.35 -3.74 15.48
C SER A 152 -60.63 -4.57 14.41
N LEU A 153 -59.44 -4.14 13.95
CA LEU A 153 -58.65 -4.86 12.97
C LEU A 153 -57.91 -6.05 13.56
N THR A 154 -57.72 -7.08 12.74
CA THR A 154 -56.96 -8.29 13.05
C THR A 154 -55.45 -8.07 12.91
N ALA A 155 -54.65 -9.00 13.43
CA ALA A 155 -53.19 -8.97 13.41
C ALA A 155 -52.60 -8.67 12.02
N ASP A 156 -53.17 -9.21 10.95
CA ASP A 156 -52.72 -9.02 9.57
C ASP A 156 -53.02 -7.62 9.01
N LYS A 157 -53.98 -6.90 9.61
CA LYS A 157 -54.48 -5.60 9.12
C LYS A 157 -54.10 -4.42 10.00
N ILE A 158 -53.76 -4.65 11.26
CA ILE A 158 -53.38 -3.58 12.20
C ILE A 158 -51.95 -3.07 11.91
N GLY A 159 -51.79 -1.76 11.87
CA GLY A 159 -50.50 -1.08 11.83
C GLY A 159 -49.87 -0.92 13.21
N TYR A 160 -48.59 -0.59 13.24
CA TYR A 160 -47.85 -0.29 14.46
C TYR A 160 -48.09 1.15 14.91
N ASP A 161 -48.69 1.32 16.08
CA ASP A 161 -48.86 2.63 16.71
C ASP A 161 -47.56 3.03 17.42
N ALA A 162 -46.66 3.72 16.69
CA ALA A 162 -45.38 4.15 17.23
C ALA A 162 -45.53 5.11 18.44
N PRO A 163 -46.39 6.16 18.40
CA PRO A 163 -46.63 7.00 19.59
C PRO A 163 -47.09 6.22 20.82
N PHE A 164 -48.03 5.28 20.66
CA PHE A 164 -48.48 4.42 21.77
C PHE A 164 -47.33 3.64 22.38
N HIS A 165 -46.56 2.93 21.55
CA HIS A 165 -45.46 2.09 22.04
C HIS A 165 -44.34 2.92 22.65
N LEU A 166 -44.01 4.10 22.10
CA LEU A 166 -43.00 4.99 22.66
C LEU A 166 -43.43 5.52 24.03
N SER A 167 -44.70 5.93 24.20
CA SER A 167 -45.23 6.36 25.49
C SER A 167 -45.21 5.22 26.53
N LYS A 168 -45.48 3.98 26.11
CA LYS A 168 -45.33 2.81 26.96
C LYS A 168 -43.88 2.54 27.35
N LEU A 169 -42.93 2.63 26.41
CA LEU A 169 -41.50 2.52 26.73
C LEU A 169 -41.09 3.62 27.71
N GLN A 170 -41.48 4.88 27.51
CA GLN A 170 -41.15 5.97 28.43
C GLN A 170 -41.61 5.72 29.87
N SER A 171 -42.75 5.06 30.06
CA SER A 171 -43.28 4.76 31.39
C SER A 171 -42.78 3.45 31.99
N GLN A 172 -42.40 2.46 31.18
CA GLN A 172 -42.09 1.09 31.64
C GLN A 172 -40.62 0.69 31.48
N ALA A 173 -39.94 1.27 30.50
CA ALA A 173 -38.54 1.05 30.16
C ALA A 173 -37.91 2.36 29.64
N PRO A 174 -37.71 3.37 30.51
CA PRO A 174 -37.26 4.69 30.09
C PRO A 174 -35.88 4.68 29.41
N GLY A 175 -35.03 3.69 29.72
CA GLY A 175 -33.76 3.46 29.01
C GLY A 175 -33.98 3.16 27.53
N ALA A 176 -34.87 2.23 27.20
CA ALA A 176 -35.26 1.90 25.83
C ALA A 176 -35.82 3.12 25.09
N ALA A 177 -36.64 3.93 25.75
CA ALA A 177 -37.17 5.16 25.14
C ALA A 177 -36.05 6.19 24.83
N ALA A 178 -35.05 6.31 25.70
CA ALA A 178 -33.88 7.15 25.44
C ALA A 178 -33.03 6.58 24.28
N ASP A 179 -32.88 5.26 24.21
CA ASP A 179 -32.16 4.60 23.13
C ASP A 179 -32.87 4.71 21.78
N VAL A 180 -34.21 4.82 21.72
CA VAL A 180 -34.92 5.13 20.46
C VAL A 180 -34.39 6.42 19.84
N ALA A 181 -34.26 7.49 20.63
CA ALA A 181 -33.75 8.77 20.15
C ALA A 181 -32.26 8.66 19.73
N LYS A 182 -31.45 8.01 20.57
CA LYS A 182 -30.01 7.80 20.31
C LYS A 182 -29.76 7.02 19.02
N LEU A 183 -30.42 5.87 18.85
CA LEU A 183 -30.28 5.01 17.66
C LEU A 183 -30.78 5.73 16.41
N THR A 184 -31.85 6.52 16.51
CA THR A 184 -32.33 7.35 15.39
C THR A 184 -31.27 8.33 14.93
N THR A 185 -30.72 9.14 15.86
CA THR A 185 -29.66 10.10 15.55
C THR A 185 -28.40 9.42 15.00
N ASP A 186 -28.00 8.31 15.60
CA ASP A 186 -26.83 7.56 15.16
C ASP A 186 -27.01 7.01 13.74
N ALA A 187 -28.18 6.45 13.43
CA ALA A 187 -28.49 5.97 12.08
C ALA A 187 -28.47 7.09 11.04
N GLU A 188 -29.09 8.24 11.32
CA GLU A 188 -29.09 9.38 10.41
C GLU A 188 -27.70 9.99 10.16
N ALA A 189 -26.85 9.91 11.18
CA ALA A 189 -25.46 10.33 11.11
C ALA A 189 -24.61 9.35 10.30
N ASN A 190 -24.84 8.04 10.43
CA ASN A 190 -23.90 7.02 9.96
C ASN A 190 -24.44 6.07 8.88
N ARG A 191 -25.66 6.25 8.38
CA ARG A 191 -26.24 5.38 7.34
C ARG A 191 -25.42 5.31 6.05
N GLY A 192 -25.59 4.18 5.36
CA GLY A 192 -24.98 3.88 4.07
C GLY A 192 -25.48 4.76 2.91
N PRO A 193 -24.89 4.59 1.71
CA PRO A 193 -23.78 3.68 1.41
C PRO A 193 -22.45 4.12 2.03
N TRP A 194 -21.67 3.15 2.53
CA TRP A 194 -20.31 3.42 3.00
C TRP A 194 -19.30 3.27 1.87
N THR A 195 -18.18 3.96 2.02
CA THR A 195 -17.01 3.84 1.15
C THR A 195 -15.76 3.59 1.99
N THR A 196 -14.78 2.90 1.42
CA THR A 196 -13.47 2.73 2.03
C THR A 196 -12.36 2.96 1.01
N SER A 197 -11.25 3.54 1.48
CA SER A 197 -10.08 3.83 0.64
C SER A 197 -8.80 3.62 1.42
N VAL A 198 -7.73 3.31 0.69
CA VAL A 198 -6.36 3.25 1.22
C VAL A 198 -5.53 4.30 0.49
N THR A 199 -4.93 5.20 1.24
CA THR A 199 -4.06 6.27 0.74
C THR A 199 -2.61 5.95 1.12
N PRO A 200 -1.74 5.68 0.12
CA PRO A 200 -0.32 5.52 0.37
C PRO A 200 0.32 6.82 0.91
N PRO A 201 1.53 6.73 1.49
CA PRO A 201 2.29 7.89 1.91
C PRO A 201 2.59 8.81 0.71
N LYS A 202 2.62 10.13 0.98
CA LYS A 202 2.97 11.13 -0.05
C LYS A 202 4.46 11.15 -0.38
N SER A 203 5.31 10.77 0.57
CA SER A 203 6.77 10.71 0.39
C SER A 203 7.18 9.42 -0.30
N ASP A 204 8.29 9.49 -1.03
CA ASP A 204 8.92 8.31 -1.62
C ASP A 204 9.14 7.22 -0.57
N GLN A 205 8.86 5.99 -0.97
CA GLN A 205 9.05 4.81 -0.12
C GLN A 205 10.43 4.24 -0.34
N HIS A 206 11.03 3.70 0.72
CA HIS A 206 12.34 3.06 0.68
C HIS A 206 12.28 1.74 1.43
N LEU A 207 13.05 0.75 0.97
CA LEU A 207 13.17 -0.54 1.67
C LEU A 207 13.61 -0.33 3.12
N GLY A 208 12.94 -1.02 4.05
CA GLY A 208 13.27 -0.98 5.47
C GLY A 208 12.93 0.32 6.19
N ARG A 209 12.41 1.36 5.51
CA ARG A 209 11.98 2.62 6.13
C ARG A 209 10.45 2.65 6.31
N PRO A 210 9.94 2.74 7.55
CA PRO A 210 8.51 2.79 7.79
C PRO A 210 7.91 4.08 7.24
N ALA A 211 6.70 3.99 6.70
CA ALA A 211 5.89 5.15 6.34
C ALA A 211 4.42 4.96 6.72
N THR A 212 3.74 6.08 6.96
CA THR A 212 2.34 6.07 7.40
C THR A 212 1.40 6.01 6.22
N TRP A 213 0.58 4.97 6.18
CA TRP A 213 -0.55 4.80 5.29
C TRP A 213 -1.83 5.17 6.02
N THR A 214 -2.79 5.73 5.29
CA THR A 214 -4.08 6.11 5.84
C THR A 214 -5.18 5.28 5.20
N ILE A 215 -6.01 4.66 6.04
CA ILE A 215 -7.25 4.01 5.64
C ILE A 215 -8.37 4.95 6.06
N SER A 216 -9.40 5.10 5.22
CA SER A 216 -10.57 5.89 5.54
C SER A 216 -11.85 5.10 5.29
N VAL A 217 -12.84 5.29 6.16
CA VAL A 217 -14.20 4.77 6.02
C VAL A 217 -15.16 5.93 6.16
N LYS A 218 -16.00 6.15 5.15
CA LYS A 218 -16.90 7.30 5.09
C LYS A 218 -18.33 6.89 4.78
N ASN A 219 -19.29 7.60 5.36
CA ASN A 219 -20.72 7.43 5.08
C ASN A 219 -21.12 8.09 3.75
N ALA A 220 -22.42 8.06 3.44
CA ALA A 220 -22.99 8.66 2.23
C ALA A 220 -22.76 10.18 2.11
N LYS A 221 -22.57 10.87 3.24
CA LYS A 221 -22.32 12.32 3.32
C LYS A 221 -20.83 12.66 3.25
N GLY A 222 -19.95 11.65 3.13
CA GLY A 222 -18.49 11.83 3.15
C GLY A 222 -17.90 12.05 4.56
N THR A 223 -18.70 11.93 5.61
CA THR A 223 -18.26 11.98 7.01
C THR A 223 -17.64 10.66 7.41
N GLY A 224 -16.55 10.71 8.18
CA GLY A 224 -15.90 9.53 8.71
C GLY A 224 -16.76 8.77 9.72
N ILE A 225 -16.62 7.44 9.76
CA ILE A 225 -17.41 6.57 10.63
C ILE A 225 -16.50 5.95 11.67
N ALA A 226 -16.76 6.22 12.94
CA ALA A 226 -16.00 5.71 14.07
C ALA A 226 -16.24 4.22 14.34
N ASP A 227 -15.29 3.58 15.02
CA ASP A 227 -15.41 2.24 15.58
C ASP A 227 -15.80 1.16 14.55
N VAL A 228 -15.42 1.33 13.29
CA VAL A 228 -15.60 0.31 12.24
C VAL A 228 -14.41 -0.64 12.29
N PRO A 229 -14.60 -1.94 12.56
CA PRO A 229 -13.52 -2.91 12.51
C PRO A 229 -13.08 -3.13 11.05
N VAL A 230 -11.82 -2.87 10.76
CA VAL A 230 -11.20 -3.05 9.45
C VAL A 230 -10.10 -4.09 9.56
N LYS A 231 -10.25 -5.19 8.81
CA LYS A 231 -9.18 -6.16 8.57
C LYS A 231 -8.20 -5.56 7.57
N ILE A 232 -6.92 -5.55 7.92
CA ILE A 232 -5.83 -4.92 7.17
C ILE A 232 -4.81 -6.00 6.87
N THR A 233 -4.37 -6.10 5.62
CA THR A 233 -3.35 -7.04 5.16
C THR A 233 -2.26 -6.30 4.39
N ALA A 234 -1.00 -6.52 4.76
CA ALA A 234 0.17 -6.01 4.04
C ALA A 234 0.82 -7.11 3.19
N ALA A 235 1.20 -6.76 1.97
CA ALA A 235 2.07 -7.56 1.10
C ALA A 235 3.30 -6.73 0.75
N ASP A 236 4.46 -7.38 0.62
CA ASP A 236 5.77 -6.72 0.43
C ASP A 236 6.05 -5.61 1.46
N GLY A 237 5.52 -5.78 2.66
CA GLY A 237 5.75 -4.91 3.79
C GLY A 237 5.32 -5.55 5.10
N THR A 238 5.83 -4.99 6.19
CA THR A 238 5.47 -5.40 7.56
C THR A 238 4.71 -4.26 8.25
N LEU A 239 3.68 -4.63 9.03
CA LEU A 239 2.89 -3.70 9.82
C LEU A 239 3.53 -3.51 11.19
N ALA A 240 3.65 -2.29 11.68
CA ALA A 240 3.97 -2.06 13.08
C ALA A 240 2.70 -2.28 13.93
N THR A 241 2.68 -3.31 14.78
CA THR A 241 1.55 -3.59 15.70
C THR A 241 1.95 -3.33 17.15
N GLY A 242 1.17 -2.50 17.87
CA GLY A 242 1.30 -2.26 19.31
C GLY A 242 1.85 -0.87 19.69
N ALA A 243 1.20 -0.21 20.66
CA ALA A 243 1.48 1.09 21.33
C ALA A 243 1.72 2.34 20.46
N ASP A 244 2.36 2.20 19.29
CA ASP A 244 2.64 3.26 18.31
C ASP A 244 1.52 3.41 17.26
N ALA A 245 0.52 2.53 17.28
CA ALA A 245 -0.70 2.60 16.47
C ALA A 245 -1.82 3.35 17.19
N LYS A 246 -1.48 4.33 18.05
CA LYS A 246 -2.48 5.23 18.64
C LYS A 246 -3.14 6.03 17.51
N ALA A 247 -4.47 5.93 17.44
CA ALA A 247 -5.29 6.94 16.79
C ALA A 247 -4.84 8.31 17.31
N SER A 248 -4.44 9.19 16.38
CA SER A 248 -4.13 10.61 16.55
C SER A 248 -4.02 11.10 18.00
N ASP A 249 -2.80 11.24 18.54
CA ASP A 249 -2.58 12.03 19.75
C ASP A 249 -1.64 13.20 19.49
N THR A 250 -2.19 14.38 19.75
CA THR A 250 -1.49 15.63 19.98
C THR A 250 -0.52 15.49 21.15
N SER A 251 0.71 15.97 20.94
CA SER A 251 1.72 16.37 21.95
C SER A 251 2.45 15.27 22.76
N GLY A 252 3.71 15.05 22.37
CA GLY A 252 4.88 15.31 23.21
C GLY A 252 5.11 14.44 24.46
N SER A 253 5.91 13.39 24.32
CA SER A 253 6.81 12.94 25.39
C SER A 253 7.96 12.10 24.83
N THR A 254 9.18 12.56 25.07
CA THR A 254 10.45 11.86 24.83
C THR A 254 10.77 10.98 26.03
N ASP A 255 10.82 9.67 25.81
CA ASP A 255 11.90 8.76 26.23
C ASP A 255 11.41 7.31 26.18
N THR A 256 12.14 6.44 25.48
CA THR A 256 12.72 5.20 26.02
C THR A 256 13.51 4.46 24.92
N LYS A 257 14.71 4.02 25.29
CA LYS A 257 15.67 3.26 24.50
C LYS A 257 15.20 1.84 24.17
N GLY A 258 15.47 1.42 22.93
CA GLY A 258 16.09 0.15 22.55
C GLY A 258 15.37 -1.16 22.88
N SER A 259 14.80 -1.80 21.87
CA SER A 259 14.81 -3.26 21.78
C SER A 259 14.89 -3.73 20.32
N ALA A 260 15.73 -4.74 20.13
CA ALA A 260 16.17 -5.28 18.85
C ALA A 260 15.03 -5.93 18.04
N ALA A 261 15.22 -5.98 16.73
CA ALA A 261 14.43 -6.78 15.82
C ALA A 261 14.35 -8.24 16.28
N THR A 262 13.17 -8.86 16.17
CA THR A 262 12.89 -10.13 15.47
C THR A 262 11.62 -10.76 16.06
N GLN A 263 10.47 -10.50 15.45
CA GLN A 263 9.36 -11.43 15.34
C GLN A 263 8.51 -10.92 14.17
N GLY A 264 8.25 -11.77 13.18
CA GLY A 264 7.50 -11.39 11.98
C GLY A 264 6.16 -10.79 12.39
N ALA A 265 6.07 -9.46 12.34
CA ALA A 265 4.82 -8.77 12.63
C ALA A 265 3.75 -9.35 11.70
N PRO A 266 2.54 -9.61 12.21
CA PRO A 266 1.55 -10.32 11.42
C PRO A 266 1.26 -9.48 10.16
N ALA A 267 1.29 -10.14 9.01
CA ALA A 267 0.89 -9.54 7.73
C ALA A 267 -0.58 -9.12 7.75
N GLU A 268 -1.33 -9.47 8.80
CA GLU A 268 -2.74 -9.19 8.98
C GLU A 268 -3.03 -8.68 10.40
N THR A 269 -3.89 -7.66 10.52
CA THR A 269 -4.43 -7.19 11.81
C THR A 269 -5.84 -6.64 11.61
N THR A 270 -6.62 -6.55 12.69
CA THR A 270 -7.89 -5.82 12.69
C THR A 270 -7.76 -4.60 13.57
N LEU A 271 -8.10 -3.42 13.03
CA LEU A 271 -8.10 -2.16 13.77
C LEU A 271 -9.43 -1.45 13.58
N ASN A 272 -9.87 -0.73 14.61
CA ASN A 272 -11.07 0.10 14.52
C ASN A 272 -10.71 1.49 13.99
N THR A 273 -11.59 2.06 13.17
CA THR A 273 -11.48 3.47 12.79
C THR A 273 -11.58 4.40 14.00
N GLY A 274 -10.80 5.48 13.99
CA GLY A 274 -10.92 6.56 14.97
C GLY A 274 -12.19 7.38 14.77
N ALA A 275 -12.38 8.39 15.62
CA ALA A 275 -13.57 9.26 15.61
C ALA A 275 -13.83 9.96 14.26
N ASP A 276 -12.78 10.18 13.46
CA ASP A 276 -12.83 10.79 12.14
C ASP A 276 -12.97 9.78 10.99
N GLY A 277 -13.20 8.50 11.31
CA GLY A 277 -13.31 7.42 10.33
C GLY A 277 -11.99 6.97 9.72
N THR A 278 -10.85 7.30 10.31
CA THR A 278 -9.54 6.93 9.76
C THR A 278 -8.75 5.94 10.61
N ILE A 279 -7.83 5.22 9.97
CA ILE A 279 -6.80 4.40 10.63
C ILE A 279 -5.46 4.79 10.01
N SER A 280 -4.49 5.12 10.85
CA SER A 280 -3.11 5.35 10.43
C SER A 280 -2.26 4.14 10.79
N VAL A 281 -1.61 3.53 9.80
CA VAL A 281 -0.72 2.37 10.01
C VAL A 281 0.66 2.65 9.44
N LYS A 282 1.70 2.30 10.18
CA LYS A 282 3.08 2.32 9.68
C LYS A 282 3.37 1.01 8.97
N VAL A 283 3.71 1.10 7.69
CA VAL A 283 4.14 -0.03 6.85
C VAL A 283 5.63 0.15 6.55
N THR A 284 6.42 -0.87 6.84
CA THR A 284 7.84 -0.92 6.45
C THR A 284 7.98 -1.79 5.20
N PRO A 285 8.35 -1.23 4.04
CA PRO A 285 8.49 -1.99 2.81
C PRO A 285 9.57 -3.07 2.92
N THR A 286 9.25 -4.28 2.47
CA THR A 286 10.17 -5.43 2.36
C THR A 286 10.39 -5.89 0.92
N GLY A 287 9.64 -5.34 -0.04
CA GLY A 287 9.78 -5.57 -1.48
C GLY A 287 9.52 -4.30 -2.29
N ASP A 288 9.57 -4.41 -3.62
CA ASP A 288 9.58 -3.24 -4.52
C ASP A 288 8.21 -2.55 -4.65
N GLN A 289 7.11 -3.23 -4.29
CA GLN A 289 5.74 -2.72 -4.40
C GLN A 289 4.91 -3.05 -3.16
N PRO A 290 5.20 -2.44 -2.00
CA PRO A 290 4.38 -2.60 -0.81
C PRO A 290 2.91 -2.29 -1.13
N LYS A 291 2.06 -3.22 -0.71
CA LYS A 291 0.61 -3.17 -0.92
C LYS A 291 -0.08 -3.29 0.42
N LEU A 292 -1.04 -2.40 0.67
CA LEU A 292 -1.96 -2.51 1.79
C LEU A 292 -3.36 -2.79 1.25
N SER A 293 -3.99 -3.85 1.75
CA SER A 293 -5.37 -4.24 1.42
C SER A 293 -6.22 -4.18 2.67
N THR A 294 -7.46 -3.73 2.54
CA THR A 294 -8.42 -3.66 3.64
C THR A 294 -9.70 -4.39 3.28
N SER A 295 -10.38 -4.92 4.30
CA SER A 295 -11.69 -5.53 4.20
C SER A 295 -12.51 -5.19 5.44
N LEU A 296 -13.75 -4.77 5.26
CA LEU A 296 -14.69 -4.47 6.35
C LEU A 296 -16.12 -4.79 5.95
N THR A 297 -16.97 -5.01 6.95
CA THR A 297 -18.42 -5.15 6.76
C THR A 297 -19.07 -3.77 6.78
N ALA A 298 -19.90 -3.48 5.79
CA ALA A 298 -20.68 -2.25 5.67
C ALA A 298 -22.19 -2.55 5.60
N PRO A 299 -23.05 -1.57 5.92
CA PRO A 299 -24.49 -1.72 5.77
C PRO A 299 -24.85 -2.09 4.34
N ALA A 300 -25.82 -2.98 4.18
CA ALA A 300 -26.42 -3.25 2.88
C ALA A 300 -27.10 -1.98 2.34
N ASP A 301 -27.09 -1.79 1.02
CA ASP A 301 -27.74 -0.63 0.39
C ASP A 301 -29.25 -0.62 0.71
N ARG A 302 -29.85 -1.82 0.83
CA ARG A 302 -31.18 -2.06 1.41
C ARG A 302 -31.15 -3.39 2.19
N PRO A 303 -31.91 -3.52 3.29
CA PRO A 303 -31.93 -4.74 4.10
C PRO A 303 -32.76 -5.82 3.43
N TYR A 304 -32.39 -7.09 3.66
CA TYR A 304 -33.11 -8.26 3.17
C TYR A 304 -33.76 -9.02 4.32
N VAL A 305 -34.93 -9.61 4.06
CA VAL A 305 -35.62 -10.45 5.03
C VAL A 305 -35.25 -11.90 4.85
N GLN A 306 -35.37 -12.66 5.92
CA GLN A 306 -35.51 -14.10 5.86
C GLN A 306 -36.99 -14.45 5.96
N SER A 307 -37.42 -15.38 5.11
CA SER A 307 -38.81 -15.84 5.07
C SER A 307 -38.94 -17.26 5.65
N PRO A 308 -39.99 -17.54 6.43
CA PRO A 308 -40.26 -18.88 6.93
C PRO A 308 -40.54 -19.83 5.76
N THR A 309 -40.03 -21.05 5.83
CA THR A 309 -40.15 -22.03 4.73
C THR A 309 -41.39 -22.92 4.86
N VAL A 310 -41.87 -23.14 6.09
CA VAL A 310 -42.97 -24.05 6.39
C VAL A 310 -44.23 -23.29 6.77
N ASN A 311 -44.10 -22.27 7.63
CA ASN A 311 -45.23 -21.51 8.12
C ASN A 311 -45.32 -20.11 7.50
N THR A 312 -46.05 -19.96 6.39
CA THR A 312 -46.21 -18.68 5.69
C THR A 312 -46.96 -17.61 6.49
N GLY A 313 -47.62 -17.97 7.60
CA GLY A 313 -48.26 -17.04 8.54
C GLY A 313 -47.32 -16.50 9.62
N ALA A 314 -46.09 -17.00 9.72
CA ALA A 314 -45.08 -16.49 10.63
C ALA A 314 -44.44 -15.19 10.10
N GLN A 315 -43.91 -14.39 11.01
CA GLN A 315 -43.24 -13.14 10.68
C GLN A 315 -42.01 -13.38 9.81
N LYS A 316 -41.80 -12.48 8.85
CA LYS A 316 -40.48 -12.28 8.25
C LYS A 316 -39.54 -11.74 9.32
N VAL A 317 -38.27 -12.14 9.25
CA VAL A 317 -37.26 -11.74 10.23
C VAL A 317 -36.04 -11.15 9.54
N VAL A 318 -35.32 -10.30 10.27
CA VAL A 318 -34.00 -9.79 9.90
C VAL A 318 -33.02 -10.14 11.00
N SER A 319 -31.78 -10.49 10.66
CA SER A 319 -30.78 -10.94 11.66
C SER A 319 -29.53 -10.06 11.70
N THR A 320 -29.05 -9.60 10.54
CA THR A 320 -27.89 -8.70 10.44
C THR A 320 -28.11 -7.70 9.32
N GLY A 321 -27.61 -6.47 9.48
CA GLY A 321 -27.71 -5.40 8.47
C GLY A 321 -26.46 -5.18 7.64
N GLY A 322 -25.36 -5.84 8.03
CA GLY A 322 -24.08 -5.80 7.33
C GLY A 322 -23.94 -6.99 6.40
N GLU A 323 -24.38 -6.81 5.15
CA GLU A 323 -24.31 -7.88 4.14
C GLU A 323 -23.30 -7.56 3.03
N LYS A 324 -22.69 -6.37 3.08
CA LYS A 324 -21.75 -5.90 2.07
C LYS A 324 -20.33 -5.90 2.62
N THR A 325 -19.44 -6.65 1.98
CA THR A 325 -18.00 -6.52 2.22
C THR A 325 -17.46 -5.39 1.35
N LEU A 326 -16.83 -4.39 1.97
CA LEU A 326 -16.05 -3.37 1.25
C LEU A 326 -14.58 -3.74 1.32
N THR A 327 -13.90 -3.59 0.19
CA THR A 327 -12.45 -3.79 0.10
C THR A 327 -11.80 -2.58 -0.54
N ALA A 328 -10.64 -2.19 -0.05
CA ALA A 328 -9.79 -1.21 -0.73
C ALA A 328 -8.35 -1.69 -0.74
N THR A 329 -7.60 -1.20 -1.73
CA THR A 329 -6.17 -1.50 -1.85
C THR A 329 -5.42 -0.24 -2.21
N GLY A 330 -4.28 -0.04 -1.58
CA GLY A 330 -3.30 0.95 -2.01
C GLY A 330 -1.98 0.25 -2.32
N THR A 331 -1.30 0.72 -3.35
CA THR A 331 0.04 0.27 -3.74
C THR A 331 0.90 1.50 -3.98
N VAL A 332 2.20 1.36 -3.74
CA VAL A 332 3.20 2.39 -4.05
C VAL A 332 4.50 1.69 -4.41
N ALA A 333 5.21 2.24 -5.39
CA ALA A 333 6.52 1.72 -5.75
C ALA A 333 7.56 2.21 -4.74
N VAL A 334 8.48 1.32 -4.37
CA VAL A 334 9.69 1.71 -3.65
C VAL A 334 10.64 2.43 -4.60
N ALA A 335 11.16 3.57 -4.16
CA ALA A 335 12.15 4.32 -4.89
C ALA A 335 13.42 3.47 -5.05
N LYS A 336 13.76 3.21 -6.31
CA LYS A 336 14.97 2.44 -6.66
C LYS A 336 16.22 3.22 -6.25
N PRO A 337 17.28 2.53 -5.78
CA PRO A 337 18.54 3.18 -5.50
C PRO A 337 19.09 3.86 -6.76
N GLY A 338 19.75 5.00 -6.57
CA GLY A 338 20.46 5.69 -7.63
C GLY A 338 21.95 5.34 -7.64
N LYS A 339 22.62 5.77 -8.72
CA LYS A 339 24.06 5.62 -8.95
C LYS A 339 24.67 6.98 -9.27
N VAL A 340 25.90 7.22 -8.83
CA VAL A 340 26.70 8.36 -9.31
C VAL A 340 27.88 7.84 -10.11
N ALA A 341 28.04 8.34 -11.32
CA ALA A 341 29.20 8.09 -12.17
C ALA A 341 30.01 9.37 -12.26
N VAL A 342 31.27 9.31 -11.83
CA VAL A 342 32.16 10.47 -11.83
C VAL A 342 33.28 10.23 -12.83
N THR A 343 33.52 11.23 -13.68
CA THR A 343 34.64 11.24 -14.61
C THR A 343 35.56 12.41 -14.31
N LYS A 344 36.84 12.12 -14.12
CA LYS A 344 37.89 13.12 -13.99
C LYS A 344 38.63 13.27 -15.32
N THR A 345 38.70 14.48 -15.85
CA THR A 345 39.38 14.74 -17.13
C THR A 345 40.48 15.78 -17.01
N ASP A 346 41.45 15.65 -17.89
CA ASP A 346 42.52 16.62 -18.12
C ASP A 346 42.00 17.80 -18.95
N ALA A 347 42.23 19.02 -18.45
CA ALA A 347 41.74 20.25 -19.07
C ALA A 347 42.27 20.48 -20.49
N ASN A 348 43.47 19.97 -20.79
CA ASN A 348 44.16 20.23 -22.05
C ASN A 348 43.85 19.15 -23.10
N THR A 349 43.71 17.90 -22.67
CA THR A 349 43.61 16.73 -23.57
C THR A 349 42.25 16.05 -23.55
N GLY A 350 41.40 16.36 -22.56
CA GLY A 350 40.12 15.68 -22.34
C GLY A 350 40.23 14.21 -21.91
N LYS A 351 41.46 13.69 -21.73
CA LYS A 351 41.71 12.31 -21.32
C LYS A 351 41.36 12.10 -19.85
N GLY A 352 40.99 10.88 -19.51
CA GLY A 352 40.67 10.48 -18.14
C GLY A 352 41.89 10.54 -17.22
N ILE A 353 41.69 11.05 -16.01
CA ILE A 353 42.73 11.12 -14.96
C ILE A 353 42.42 10.11 -13.85
N GLY A 354 43.23 9.06 -13.75
CA GLY A 354 43.20 8.11 -12.64
C GLY A 354 43.94 8.61 -11.39
N GLY A 355 43.61 8.05 -10.23
CA GLY A 355 44.29 8.32 -8.96
C GLY A 355 43.79 9.53 -8.19
N THR A 356 42.76 10.25 -8.68
CA THR A 356 42.17 11.39 -7.95
C THR A 356 41.30 10.89 -6.81
N ALA A 357 41.50 11.43 -5.60
CA ALA A 357 40.66 11.13 -4.45
C ALA A 357 39.47 12.10 -4.38
N LEU A 358 38.25 11.56 -4.35
CA LEU A 358 36.99 12.31 -4.40
C LEU A 358 36.11 11.93 -3.21
N ARG A 359 35.60 12.92 -2.48
CA ARG A 359 34.59 12.74 -1.43
C ARG A 359 33.19 12.78 -2.02
N ILE A 360 32.33 11.88 -1.57
CA ILE A 360 30.92 11.83 -1.96
C ILE A 360 30.06 12.47 -0.86
N THR A 361 29.42 13.58 -1.18
CA THR A 361 28.74 14.46 -0.21
C THR A 361 27.31 14.77 -0.64
N GLY A 362 26.50 15.29 0.28
CA GLY A 362 25.22 15.91 -0.03
C GLY A 362 25.38 17.31 -0.63
N ALA A 363 24.26 18.03 -0.77
CA ALA A 363 24.20 19.38 -1.36
C ALA A 363 25.12 20.42 -0.68
N ASP A 364 25.42 20.24 0.61
CA ASP A 364 26.24 21.15 1.41
C ASP A 364 27.76 20.99 1.17
N LYS A 365 28.16 20.00 0.36
CA LYS A 365 29.56 19.62 0.07
C LYS A 365 30.36 19.20 1.31
N LYS A 366 29.69 18.89 2.41
CA LYS A 366 30.32 18.60 3.72
C LYS A 366 29.76 17.33 4.34
N ALA A 367 28.44 17.23 4.50
CA ALA A 367 27.79 16.03 4.98
C ALA A 367 27.91 14.91 3.93
N ALA A 368 28.01 13.67 4.38
CA ALA A 368 28.05 12.53 3.47
C ALA A 368 26.72 12.38 2.71
N ALA A 369 26.81 11.91 1.46
CA ALA A 369 25.60 11.46 0.76
C ALA A 369 24.95 10.30 1.52
N THR A 370 23.66 10.06 1.32
CA THR A 370 22.94 9.00 2.04
C THR A 370 22.89 7.72 1.21
N GLY A 371 23.23 6.57 1.81
CA GLY A 371 23.05 5.25 1.20
C GLY A 371 21.58 4.83 1.14
N GLN A 372 21.25 3.82 0.34
CA GLN A 372 19.88 3.31 0.19
C GLN A 372 19.30 2.78 1.52
N ASP A 373 20.15 2.27 2.41
CA ASP A 373 19.78 1.85 3.77
C ASP A 373 19.41 3.04 4.67
N GLY A 374 19.61 4.25 4.16
CA GLY A 374 19.27 5.47 4.81
C GLY A 374 20.31 6.04 5.74
N LYS A 375 21.51 5.46 5.79
CA LYS A 375 22.61 5.94 6.63
C LYS A 375 23.54 6.86 5.83
N PRO A 376 24.26 7.78 6.51
CA PRO A 376 25.32 8.55 5.87
C PRO A 376 26.41 7.62 5.31
N LEU A 377 26.84 7.86 4.07
CA LEU A 377 27.90 7.11 3.41
C LEU A 377 29.27 7.57 3.90
N ASN A 378 29.57 7.21 5.15
CA ASN A 378 30.80 7.57 5.82
C ASN A 378 31.92 6.55 5.55
N GLY A 379 33.15 7.03 5.45
CA GLY A 379 34.35 6.22 5.51
C GLY A 379 34.71 5.78 6.94
N PRO A 380 35.79 5.00 7.11
CA PRO A 380 36.27 4.53 8.41
C PRO A 380 36.66 5.66 9.37
N ASP A 381 36.97 6.84 8.83
CA ASP A 381 37.31 8.06 9.56
C ASP A 381 36.08 8.84 10.06
N GLY A 382 34.86 8.34 9.79
CA GLY A 382 33.61 9.01 10.12
C GLY A 382 33.28 10.22 9.24
N GLN A 383 34.12 10.51 8.24
CA GLN A 383 33.92 11.57 7.24
C GLN A 383 33.21 10.99 6.01
N PRO A 384 32.74 11.83 5.07
CA PRO A 384 32.20 11.34 3.80
C PRO A 384 33.17 10.40 3.08
N VAL A 385 32.64 9.30 2.53
CA VAL A 385 33.46 8.29 1.87
C VAL A 385 34.33 8.91 0.77
N VAL A 386 35.58 8.48 0.72
CA VAL A 386 36.54 8.84 -0.32
C VAL A 386 36.59 7.69 -1.34
N VAL A 387 36.43 8.03 -2.61
CA VAL A 387 36.60 7.11 -3.73
C VAL A 387 37.73 7.60 -4.63
N THR A 388 38.41 6.67 -5.30
CA THR A 388 39.55 7.00 -6.17
C THR A 388 39.23 6.69 -7.63
N THR A 389 39.51 7.62 -8.53
CA THR A 389 39.33 7.40 -9.97
C THR A 389 40.28 6.34 -10.51
N SER A 390 39.81 5.53 -11.46
CA SER A 390 40.57 4.38 -11.96
C SER A 390 41.19 4.62 -13.34
N GLY A 391 42.48 4.23 -13.48
CA GLY A 391 43.17 4.05 -14.77
C GLY A 391 43.11 5.24 -15.74
N GLY A 392 43.27 4.95 -17.04
CA GLY A 392 43.23 5.97 -18.11
C GLY A 392 41.83 6.49 -18.48
N THR A 393 40.77 5.99 -17.82
CA THR A 393 39.40 6.48 -18.02
C THR A 393 39.03 7.61 -17.06
N GLY A 394 39.75 7.71 -15.93
CA GLY A 394 39.44 8.66 -14.87
C GLY A 394 38.06 8.48 -14.26
N ALA A 395 37.46 7.30 -14.41
CA ALA A 395 36.09 7.04 -13.98
C ALA A 395 36.05 6.34 -12.61
N VAL A 396 34.99 6.64 -11.85
CA VAL A 396 34.60 5.90 -10.64
C VAL A 396 33.08 5.93 -10.50
N THR A 397 32.50 4.86 -9.96
CA THR A 397 31.06 4.77 -9.73
C THR A 397 30.75 4.50 -8.27
N VAL A 398 29.66 5.09 -7.79
CA VAL A 398 29.13 4.90 -6.44
C VAL A 398 27.69 4.47 -6.57
N ASP A 399 27.43 3.21 -6.22
CA ASP A 399 26.12 2.57 -6.35
C ASP A 399 25.34 2.62 -5.02
N ASN A 400 24.07 2.18 -5.05
CA ASN A 400 23.21 2.01 -3.87
C ASN A 400 23.02 3.29 -3.04
N LEU A 401 22.90 4.43 -3.73
CA LEU A 401 22.60 5.71 -3.10
C LEU A 401 21.09 5.87 -2.91
N LEU A 402 20.69 6.53 -1.82
CA LEU A 402 19.32 6.97 -1.65
C LEU A 402 18.91 7.86 -2.83
N ALA A 403 17.68 7.76 -3.29
CA ALA A 403 17.18 8.64 -4.32
C ALA A 403 15.68 8.88 -4.12
N PRO A 404 15.18 10.11 -4.22
CA PRO A 404 15.90 11.30 -4.69
C PRO A 404 16.84 11.91 -3.62
N GLN A 405 17.98 12.45 -4.05
CA GLN A 405 18.84 13.32 -3.24
C GLN A 405 19.77 14.16 -4.13
N ASP A 406 20.29 15.26 -3.63
CA ASP A 406 21.40 15.98 -4.29
C ASP A 406 22.74 15.40 -3.85
N VAL A 407 23.60 15.10 -4.82
CA VAL A 407 24.94 14.55 -4.58
C VAL A 407 25.98 15.51 -5.15
N CYS A 408 26.99 15.79 -4.34
CA CYS A 408 28.18 16.54 -4.71
C CYS A 408 29.41 15.65 -4.59
N VAL A 409 30.34 15.81 -5.53
CA VAL A 409 31.67 15.21 -5.49
C VAL A 409 32.69 16.30 -5.25
N VAL A 410 33.56 16.12 -4.27
CA VAL A 410 34.55 17.13 -3.85
C VAL A 410 35.94 16.52 -3.91
N GLU A 411 36.84 17.15 -4.64
CA GLU A 411 38.22 16.68 -4.74
C GLU A 411 38.98 16.86 -3.42
N VAL A 412 39.56 15.78 -2.91
CA VAL A 412 40.32 15.78 -1.64
C VAL A 412 41.80 15.98 -1.90
N SER A 413 42.31 15.29 -2.92
CA SER A 413 43.70 15.41 -3.34
C SER A 413 43.82 15.13 -4.83
N PRO A 414 44.55 15.99 -5.57
CA PRO A 414 44.86 15.75 -6.97
C PRO A 414 45.86 14.59 -7.10
N PRO A 415 45.87 13.89 -8.25
CA PRO A 415 46.90 12.90 -8.55
C PRO A 415 48.21 13.58 -8.94
N PRO A 416 49.34 12.83 -8.95
CA PRO A 416 50.63 13.34 -9.37
C PRO A 416 50.59 14.07 -10.71
N GLY A 417 51.12 15.30 -10.75
CA GLY A 417 51.17 16.14 -11.96
C GLY A 417 50.00 17.11 -12.15
N TYR A 418 49.12 17.26 -11.16
CA TYR A 418 47.95 18.16 -11.18
C TYR A 418 47.81 19.04 -9.91
N GLU A 419 48.83 19.09 -9.08
CA GLU A 419 48.83 19.74 -7.76
C GLU A 419 48.81 21.26 -7.83
N ASN A 420 49.40 21.86 -8.87
CA ASN A 420 49.60 23.32 -8.95
C ASN A 420 48.28 24.10 -8.99
N ALA A 421 47.22 23.50 -9.53
CA ALA A 421 45.90 24.14 -9.67
C ALA A 421 44.92 23.81 -8.54
N PHE A 422 45.32 22.99 -7.57
CA PHE A 422 44.44 22.54 -6.49
C PHE A 422 44.48 23.49 -5.29
N ASP A 423 43.32 23.99 -4.87
CA ASP A 423 43.15 24.76 -3.64
C ASP A 423 42.37 23.94 -2.61
N ALA A 424 43.03 23.49 -1.55
CA ALA A 424 42.41 22.72 -0.47
C ALA A 424 41.30 23.50 0.27
N LYS A 425 41.30 24.84 0.22
CA LYS A 425 40.25 25.68 0.83
C LYS A 425 39.04 25.83 -0.08
N ASN A 426 39.23 25.69 -1.39
CA ASN A 426 38.18 25.77 -2.41
C ASN A 426 38.31 24.61 -3.40
N PRO A 427 38.17 23.36 -2.93
CA PRO A 427 38.43 22.19 -3.76
C PRO A 427 37.47 22.14 -4.97
N PRO A 428 37.95 21.69 -6.13
CA PRO A 428 37.09 21.40 -7.28
C PRO A 428 35.91 20.51 -6.87
N SER A 429 34.71 20.88 -7.30
CA SER A 429 33.50 20.12 -6.99
C SER A 429 32.48 20.18 -8.12
N ALA A 430 31.69 19.12 -8.24
CA ALA A 430 30.53 19.05 -9.13
C ALA A 430 29.34 18.49 -8.36
N CYS A 431 28.13 18.99 -8.64
CA CYS A 431 26.90 18.58 -7.96
C CYS A 431 25.79 18.32 -8.97
N GLY A 432 24.82 17.50 -8.58
CA GLY A 432 23.56 17.35 -9.31
C GLY A 432 22.53 16.57 -8.51
N SER A 433 21.29 16.56 -9.02
CA SER A 433 20.17 15.83 -8.41
C SER A 433 20.10 14.40 -8.93
N LEU A 434 20.21 13.44 -8.02
CA LEU A 434 20.05 12.02 -8.30
C LEU A 434 18.58 11.64 -8.18
N LYS A 435 18.00 11.09 -9.24
CA LYS A 435 16.62 10.60 -9.29
C LYS A 435 16.54 9.10 -8.99
N PRO A 436 15.39 8.57 -8.52
CA PRO A 436 15.21 7.14 -8.27
C PRO A 436 15.56 6.26 -9.47
N GLY A 437 16.47 5.31 -9.28
CA GLY A 437 16.91 4.37 -10.32
C GLY A 437 17.86 4.93 -11.40
N ASP A 438 18.14 6.23 -11.38
CA ASP A 438 18.97 6.88 -12.38
C ASP A 438 20.46 6.81 -12.05
N THR A 439 21.29 7.08 -13.07
CA THR A 439 22.71 7.38 -12.91
C THR A 439 22.95 8.87 -13.08
N LEU A 440 23.43 9.54 -12.03
CA LEU A 440 23.89 10.92 -12.09
C LEU A 440 25.35 10.95 -12.58
N SER A 441 25.57 11.52 -13.76
CA SER A 441 26.90 11.71 -14.33
C SER A 441 27.47 13.07 -13.90
N LEU A 442 28.63 13.06 -13.23
CA LEU A 442 29.35 14.25 -12.80
C LEU A 442 30.76 14.27 -13.42
N THR A 443 31.19 15.43 -13.88
CA THR A 443 32.53 15.60 -14.48
C THR A 443 33.32 16.66 -13.72
N LEU A 444 34.58 16.36 -13.42
CA LEU A 444 35.52 17.31 -12.82
C LEU A 444 36.76 17.41 -13.70
N VAL A 445 37.23 18.63 -13.92
CA VAL A 445 38.38 18.92 -14.80
C VAL A 445 39.57 19.37 -13.96
N ASN A 446 40.78 18.85 -14.22
CA ASN A 446 42.02 19.35 -13.61
C ASN A 446 42.96 19.88 -14.68
N LYS A 447 43.63 20.98 -14.36
CA LYS A 447 44.71 21.53 -15.18
C LYS A 447 46.03 20.85 -14.78
N PRO A 448 46.78 20.24 -15.72
CA PRO A 448 48.08 19.67 -15.41
C PRO A 448 49.08 20.74 -15.00
N ASN A 449 50.09 20.36 -14.23
CA ASN A 449 51.17 21.24 -13.81
C ASN A 449 51.93 21.79 -15.02
N GLU A 450 52.20 23.09 -15.00
CA GLU A 450 53.08 23.72 -15.97
C GLU A 450 54.53 23.34 -15.65
N VAL A 451 55.20 22.67 -16.59
CA VAL A 451 56.64 22.38 -16.50
C VAL A 451 57.38 23.58 -17.10
N PRO A 452 58.29 24.25 -16.37
CA PRO A 452 59.07 25.34 -16.93
C PRO A 452 59.90 24.86 -18.12
N HIS A 453 59.63 25.37 -19.31
CA HIS A 453 60.38 25.02 -20.52
C HIS A 453 61.73 25.75 -20.66
N ALA A 454 62.07 26.63 -19.71
CA ALA A 454 63.33 27.36 -19.71
C ALA A 454 64.14 27.00 -18.46
N ILE A 455 65.19 26.19 -18.64
CA ILE A 455 66.33 26.20 -17.73
C ILE A 455 67.11 27.48 -18.07
N PRO A 456 67.29 28.44 -17.15
CA PRO A 456 68.21 29.53 -17.37
C PRO A 456 69.62 28.92 -17.39
N ALA A 457 70.13 28.59 -18.58
CA ALA A 457 71.55 28.45 -18.76
C ALA A 457 72.14 29.84 -18.50
N GLY A 458 72.87 29.99 -17.40
CA GLY A 458 73.47 31.27 -17.04
C GLY A 458 74.33 31.83 -18.17
N ASP A 459 74.18 33.13 -18.42
CA ASP A 459 75.04 33.95 -19.27
C ASP A 459 76.44 34.10 -18.65
N GLN A 460 77.20 33.01 -18.64
CA GLN A 460 78.65 33.04 -18.52
C GLN A 460 79.20 32.53 -19.86
N PRO A 461 80.11 33.28 -20.52
CA PRO A 461 80.68 32.85 -21.78
C PRO A 461 81.53 31.59 -21.54
N VAL A 462 80.91 30.43 -21.71
CA VAL A 462 81.65 29.17 -21.82
C VAL A 462 82.43 29.29 -23.12
N ALA A 463 83.76 29.30 -23.01
CA ALA A 463 84.64 29.16 -24.16
C ALA A 463 84.25 27.88 -24.91
N MET A 464 83.48 28.02 -25.98
CA MET A 464 83.15 26.91 -26.85
C MET A 464 84.41 26.54 -27.62
N ALA A 465 85.09 25.48 -27.17
CA ALA A 465 85.93 24.69 -28.06
C ALA A 465 85.00 24.12 -29.16
N LYS A 466 84.92 24.80 -30.30
CA LYS A 466 84.33 24.24 -31.51
C LYS A 466 85.20 23.09 -31.98
N GLY A 467 84.89 21.87 -31.53
CA GLY A 467 85.28 20.67 -32.24
C GLY A 467 84.54 20.64 -33.56
N ALA A 468 85.18 21.10 -34.63
CA ALA A 468 84.73 20.80 -35.98
C ALA A 468 84.95 19.31 -36.21
N VAL A 469 83.89 18.51 -36.17
CA VAL A 469 83.95 17.14 -36.69
C VAL A 469 83.88 17.27 -38.21
N GLU A 470 85.04 17.40 -38.85
CA GLU A 470 85.14 17.16 -40.28
C GLU A 470 85.02 15.66 -40.52
N THR A 471 83.85 15.23 -40.98
CA THR A 471 83.66 13.91 -41.59
C THR A 471 84.44 13.89 -42.91
N SER A 472 85.73 13.59 -42.85
CA SER A 472 86.53 13.30 -44.04
C SER A 472 86.30 11.85 -44.43
N TYR A 473 85.61 11.64 -45.54
CA TYR A 473 85.62 10.34 -46.21
C TYR A 473 87.00 10.13 -46.78
N SER A 474 87.75 9.13 -46.32
CA SER A 474 89.00 8.79 -46.96
C SER A 474 88.68 8.24 -48.36
N LEU A 475 89.09 8.97 -49.40
CA LEU A 475 89.01 8.51 -50.79
C LEU A 475 89.61 7.10 -50.98
N PRO A 476 90.69 6.68 -50.27
CA PRO A 476 91.19 5.30 -50.34
C PRO A 476 90.19 4.26 -49.82
N GLY A 477 89.35 4.60 -48.84
CA GLY A 477 88.37 3.69 -48.24
C GLY A 477 87.18 3.36 -49.15
N LEU A 478 86.74 4.33 -49.97
CA LEU A 478 85.69 4.11 -50.97
C LEU A 478 86.21 3.35 -52.20
N ILE A 479 87.47 3.55 -52.58
CA ILE A 479 88.12 2.77 -53.65
C ILE A 479 88.30 1.30 -53.19
N GLY A 480 88.62 1.05 -51.92
CA GLY A 480 88.75 -0.30 -51.36
C GLY A 480 87.46 -1.13 -51.41
N LEU A 481 86.30 -0.51 -51.14
CA LEU A 481 84.99 -1.17 -51.22
C LEU A 481 84.56 -1.47 -52.67
N GLY A 482 84.89 -0.60 -53.62
CA GLY A 482 84.61 -0.81 -55.04
C GLY A 482 85.43 -1.97 -55.64
N VAL A 483 86.69 -2.10 -55.26
CA VAL A 483 87.56 -3.21 -55.73
C VAL A 483 87.10 -4.56 -55.17
N LEU A 484 86.64 -4.60 -53.91
CA LEU A 484 86.18 -5.83 -53.27
C LEU A 484 84.91 -6.39 -53.93
N ALA A 485 84.00 -5.51 -54.35
CA ALA A 485 82.78 -5.89 -55.08
C ALA A 485 83.11 -6.47 -56.48
N LEU A 486 84.09 -5.91 -57.18
CA LEU A 486 84.53 -6.41 -58.50
C LEU A 486 85.23 -7.78 -58.40
N VAL A 487 86.06 -7.99 -57.38
CA VAL A 487 86.71 -9.30 -57.14
C VAL A 487 85.69 -10.37 -56.77
N GLY A 488 84.71 -10.05 -55.93
CA GLY A 488 83.59 -10.96 -55.61
C GLY A 488 82.78 -11.35 -56.86
N SER A 489 82.50 -10.39 -57.74
CA SER A 489 81.76 -10.62 -58.99
C SER A 489 82.53 -11.49 -59.98
N ALA A 490 83.86 -11.30 -60.09
CA ALA A 490 84.72 -12.08 -60.97
C ALA A 490 84.87 -13.54 -60.51
N LEU A 491 84.94 -13.80 -59.19
CA LEU A 491 85.04 -15.15 -58.63
C LEU A 491 83.74 -15.95 -58.82
N VAL A 492 82.58 -15.31 -58.67
CA VAL A 492 81.28 -15.95 -58.95
C VAL A 492 81.11 -16.24 -60.45
N GLY A 493 81.55 -15.32 -61.33
CA GLY A 493 81.56 -15.55 -62.78
C GLY A 493 82.49 -16.68 -63.24
N PHE A 494 83.66 -16.83 -62.60
CA PHE A 494 84.60 -17.91 -62.91
C PHE A 494 84.11 -19.28 -62.42
N ALA A 495 83.46 -19.34 -61.24
CA ALA A 495 82.81 -20.54 -60.73
C ALA A 495 81.64 -20.98 -61.63
N ALA A 496 80.80 -20.04 -62.08
CA ALA A 496 79.70 -20.31 -63.00
C ALA A 496 80.16 -20.82 -64.38
N ARG A 497 81.30 -20.31 -64.90
CA ARG A 497 81.86 -20.75 -66.18
C ARG A 497 82.52 -22.13 -66.14
N ARG A 498 82.95 -22.59 -64.95
CA ARG A 498 83.51 -23.95 -64.75
C ARG A 498 82.41 -25.01 -64.57
N ALA A 499 81.22 -24.61 -64.11
CA ALA A 499 80.06 -25.50 -63.96
C ALA A 499 79.34 -25.81 -65.28
N SER A 500 79.53 -25.02 -66.34
CA SER A 500 78.90 -25.23 -67.66
C SER A 500 79.75 -26.02 -68.68
N ARG A 501 80.87 -26.61 -68.24
CA ARG A 501 81.71 -27.51 -69.05
C ARG A 501 81.91 -28.90 -68.41
N ARG A 502 80.84 -29.46 -67.85
CA ARG A 502 80.70 -30.90 -67.59
C ARG A 502 79.41 -31.40 -68.20
#